data_AF-A0A438EAU6-F1
#
_entry.id   AF-A0A438EAU6-F1
#
_cell.length_a   1.000
_cell.length_b   1.000
_cell.length_c   1.000
_cell.angle_alpha   90.00
_cell.angle_beta   90.00
_cell.angle_gamma   90.00
#
_symmetry.space_group_name_H-M   'P 1'
#
loop_
_entity.id
_entity.type
_entity.pdbx_description
1 polymer ?
#
loop_
_entity_poly.entity_id
_entity_poly.type
_entity_poly.pdbx_seq_one_letter_code
_entity_poly.pdbx_strand_id
1 'polypeptide(L)'
;MAVNYYPPCPEPELTYGLPAHTDPNALTILLQDSHVAGLQVLKDGKWVAVKPHPGAFVVNIGDQLQALSNGKYRSVWHRATVNVGKARMSIASFLCPSDDALISPARALTDEGSAAIYRSFTYAEYYKKFWSRNLDQEHCLEVFKN
;
A
#
# COMPACT_ATOMS: atom_id res chain seq x y z
N MET A 1 -5.32 -10.06 -7.28
CA MET A 1 -3.91 -10.27 -7.65
C MET A 1 -3.59 -9.39 -8.84
N ALA A 2 -2.36 -8.86 -8.91
CA ALA A 2 -1.86 -8.10 -10.05
C ALA A 2 -0.51 -8.68 -10.51
N VAL A 3 -0.34 -8.83 -11.81
CA VAL A 3 0.94 -9.18 -12.45
C VAL A 3 1.43 -7.95 -13.19
N ASN A 4 2.53 -7.37 -12.72
CA ASN A 4 3.05 -6.12 -13.23
C ASN A 4 4.29 -6.38 -14.09
N TYR A 5 4.30 -5.85 -15.31
CA TYR A 5 5.45 -5.83 -16.20
C TYR A 5 5.88 -4.38 -16.43
N TYR A 6 7.11 -4.06 -16.07
CA TYR A 6 7.70 -2.74 -16.20
C TYR A 6 8.78 -2.81 -17.29
N PRO A 7 8.53 -2.32 -18.52
CA PRO A 7 9.52 -2.34 -19.58
C PRO A 7 10.69 -1.38 -19.28
N PRO A 8 11.84 -1.53 -19.96
CA PRO A 8 12.88 -0.52 -19.96
C PRO A 8 12.33 0.83 -20.43
N CYS A 9 12.76 1.91 -19.79
CA CYS A 9 12.31 3.27 -20.09
C CYS A 9 13.53 4.16 -20.42
N PRO A 10 13.55 4.86 -21.56
CA PRO A 10 14.69 5.68 -21.96
C PRO A 10 14.95 6.88 -21.03
N GLU A 11 13.89 7.41 -20.40
CA GLU A 11 13.93 8.58 -19.51
C GLU A 11 13.29 8.22 -18.14
N PRO A 12 13.91 7.30 -17.37
CA PRO A 12 13.30 6.72 -16.16
C PRO A 12 13.10 7.72 -15.02
N GLU A 13 13.77 8.87 -15.06
CA GLU A 13 13.59 9.99 -14.13
C GLU A 13 12.33 10.82 -14.39
N LEU A 14 11.72 10.73 -15.57
CA LEU A 14 10.52 11.49 -15.94
C LEU A 14 9.22 10.73 -15.66
N THR A 15 9.28 9.46 -15.27
CA THR A 15 8.08 8.64 -15.06
C THR A 15 8.25 7.59 -13.97
N TYR A 16 7.14 6.99 -13.57
CA TYR A 16 7.10 5.83 -12.69
C TYR A 16 6.49 4.65 -13.42
N GLY A 17 6.92 3.44 -13.05
CA GLY A 17 6.23 2.23 -13.45
C GLY A 17 4.89 2.09 -12.74
N LEU A 18 4.83 2.50 -11.47
CA LEU A 18 3.61 2.63 -10.69
C LEU A 18 3.76 3.86 -9.79
N PRO A 19 2.88 4.87 -9.90
CA PRO A 19 2.91 6.06 -9.05
C PRO A 19 2.86 5.74 -7.55
N ALA A 20 3.24 6.71 -6.73
CA ALA A 20 3.16 6.59 -5.28
C ALA A 20 1.71 6.38 -4.83
N HIS A 21 1.48 5.39 -3.98
CA HIS A 21 0.17 5.08 -3.40
C HIS A 21 0.33 4.32 -2.07
N THR A 22 -0.78 4.17 -1.35
CA THR A 22 -0.96 3.18 -0.29
C THR A 22 -1.92 2.10 -0.74
N ASP A 23 -1.85 0.94 -0.10
CA ASP A 23 -2.62 -0.23 -0.48
C ASP A 23 -4.00 -0.22 0.21
N PRO A 24 -5.12 -0.30 -0.53
CA PRO A 24 -6.45 -0.18 0.05
C PRO A 24 -6.88 -1.43 0.84
N ASN A 25 -6.14 -2.54 0.75
CA ASN A 25 -6.44 -3.83 1.35
C ASN A 25 -5.85 -3.97 2.79
N ALA A 26 -5.89 -5.16 3.38
CA ALA A 26 -5.33 -5.39 4.72
C ALA A 26 -3.83 -5.71 4.69
N LEU A 27 -3.43 -6.65 3.83
CA LEU A 27 -2.05 -7.08 3.64
C LEU A 27 -1.78 -7.34 2.16
N THR A 28 -0.60 -6.97 1.70
CA THR A 28 -0.09 -7.31 0.37
C THR A 28 1.15 -8.18 0.50
N ILE A 29 1.20 -9.24 -0.32
CA ILE A 29 2.33 -10.15 -0.42
C ILE A 29 2.86 -10.04 -1.85
N LEU A 30 4.08 -9.54 -1.98
CA LEU A 30 4.70 -9.21 -3.25
C LEU A 30 5.87 -10.14 -3.53
N LEU A 31 5.77 -10.89 -4.63
CA LEU A 31 6.91 -11.53 -5.27
C LEU A 31 7.57 -10.54 -6.22
N GLN A 32 8.85 -10.24 -6.00
CA GLN A 32 9.62 -9.34 -6.85
C GLN A 32 10.57 -10.11 -7.76
N ASP A 33 10.94 -9.50 -8.88
CA ASP A 33 12.11 -9.90 -9.66
C ASP A 33 13.35 -10.03 -8.74
N SER A 34 14.07 -11.15 -8.83
CA SER A 34 15.22 -11.46 -7.98
C SER A 34 16.47 -10.65 -8.30
N HIS A 35 16.53 -10.00 -9.46
CA HIS A 35 17.73 -9.32 -9.98
C HIS A 35 17.49 -7.86 -10.37
N VAL A 36 16.24 -7.44 -10.54
CA VAL A 36 15.89 -6.07 -10.96
C VAL A 36 15.11 -5.36 -9.85
N ALA A 37 15.77 -4.40 -9.19
CA ALA A 37 15.15 -3.52 -8.21
C ALA A 37 14.15 -2.54 -8.87
N GLY A 38 13.23 -2.01 -8.07
CA GLY A 38 12.27 -1.01 -8.56
C GLY A 38 11.25 -0.57 -7.53
N LEU A 39 10.95 -1.39 -6.51
CA LEU A 39 10.11 -0.95 -5.40
C LEU A 39 10.86 0.06 -4.52
N GLN A 40 10.20 1.16 -4.22
CA GLN A 40 10.62 2.12 -3.21
C GLN A 40 9.50 2.33 -2.20
N VAL A 41 9.86 2.49 -0.93
CA VAL A 41 8.95 2.81 0.18
C VAL A 41 9.34 4.16 0.78
N LEU A 42 8.36 4.95 1.19
CA LEU A 42 8.61 6.23 1.86
C LEU A 42 8.83 5.98 3.35
N LYS A 43 10.01 6.32 3.84
CA LYS A 43 10.39 6.23 5.25
C LYS A 43 11.02 7.54 5.69
N ASP A 44 10.50 8.15 6.76
CA ASP A 44 11.02 9.39 7.33
C ASP A 44 11.18 10.52 6.29
N GLY A 45 10.20 10.65 5.39
CA GLY A 45 10.20 11.63 4.30
C GLY A 45 11.14 11.33 3.14
N LYS A 46 11.79 10.16 3.13
CA LYS A 46 12.76 9.75 2.10
C LYS A 46 12.33 8.46 1.41
N TRP A 47 12.46 8.43 0.09
CA TRP A 47 12.24 7.21 -0.69
C TRP A 47 13.43 6.26 -0.52
N VAL A 48 13.15 5.06 -0.02
CA VAL A 48 14.15 4.01 0.23
C VAL A 48 13.87 2.83 -0.70
N ALA A 49 14.90 2.40 -1.43
CA ALA A 49 14.79 1.23 -2.31
C ALA A 49 14.71 -0.07 -1.49
N VAL A 50 13.78 -0.95 -1.87
CA VAL A 50 13.70 -2.30 -1.33
C VAL A 50 14.58 -3.20 -2.19
N LYS A 51 15.66 -3.72 -1.60
CA LYS A 51 16.59 -4.61 -2.29
C LYS A 51 15.92 -5.98 -2.52
N PRO A 52 15.85 -6.47 -3.77
CA PRO A 52 15.40 -7.83 -4.02
C PRO A 52 16.23 -8.86 -3.25
N HIS A 53 15.55 -9.80 -2.61
CA HIS A 53 16.18 -10.93 -1.95
C HIS A 53 15.66 -12.23 -2.59
N PRO A 54 16.54 -13.08 -3.15
CA PRO A 54 16.13 -14.36 -3.72
C PRO A 54 15.38 -15.21 -2.70
N GLY A 55 14.28 -15.84 -3.13
CA GLY A 55 13.46 -16.72 -2.28
C GLY A 55 12.62 -16.01 -1.22
N ALA A 56 12.53 -14.67 -1.25
CA ALA A 56 11.75 -13.90 -0.28
C ALA A 56 10.54 -13.22 -0.92
N PHE A 57 9.53 -12.96 -0.08
CA PHE A 57 8.43 -12.05 -0.40
C PHE A 57 8.62 -10.74 0.36
N VAL A 58 8.14 -9.65 -0.23
CA VAL A 58 7.92 -8.40 0.49
C VAL A 58 6.49 -8.41 1.00
N VAL A 59 6.29 -8.15 2.29
CA VAL A 59 4.96 -8.02 2.89
C VAL A 59 4.76 -6.57 3.33
N ASN A 60 3.67 -5.96 2.90
CA ASN A 60 3.30 -4.61 3.30
C ASN A 60 1.90 -4.56 3.90
N ILE A 61 1.75 -3.62 4.83
CA ILE A 61 0.50 -3.33 5.53
C ILE A 61 -0.30 -2.37 4.66
N GLY A 62 -1.59 -2.67 4.50
CA GLY A 62 -2.52 -1.78 3.83
C GLY A 62 -3.41 -1.01 4.80
N ASP A 63 -4.23 -0.14 4.24
CA ASP A 63 -5.01 0.87 4.94
C ASP A 63 -6.00 0.24 5.94
N GLN A 64 -6.56 -0.93 5.61
CA GLN A 64 -7.52 -1.59 6.49
C GLN A 64 -6.88 -2.06 7.79
N LEU A 65 -5.64 -2.59 7.72
CA LEU A 65 -4.95 -3.05 8.92
C LEU A 65 -4.43 -1.88 9.76
N GLN A 66 -4.11 -0.73 9.14
CA GLN A 66 -3.86 0.52 9.86
C GLN A 66 -5.11 0.97 10.63
N ALA A 67 -6.30 0.93 10.01
CA ALA A 67 -7.56 1.29 10.65
C ALA A 67 -7.89 0.36 11.83
N LEU A 68 -7.82 -0.96 11.61
CA LEU A 68 -8.09 -1.98 12.63
C LEU A 68 -7.15 -1.88 13.84
N SER A 69 -5.88 -1.50 13.60
CA SER A 69 -4.87 -1.32 14.64
C SER A 69 -4.87 0.06 15.30
N ASN A 70 -5.90 0.88 15.05
CA ASN A 70 -6.01 2.26 15.53
C ASN A 70 -4.74 3.09 15.24
N GLY A 71 -4.12 2.90 14.07
CA GLY A 71 -2.91 3.61 13.67
C GLY A 71 -1.59 3.07 14.23
N LYS A 72 -1.62 1.99 15.04
CA LYS A 72 -0.40 1.36 15.59
C LYS A 72 0.48 0.77 14.49
N TYR A 73 -0.14 0.17 13.47
CA TYR A 73 0.53 -0.20 12.24
C TYR A 73 0.28 0.84 11.15
N ARG A 74 1.29 1.10 10.34
CA ARG A 74 1.23 2.12 9.28
C ARG A 74 1.24 1.48 7.91
N SER A 75 0.22 1.79 7.13
CA SER A 75 0.20 1.67 5.68
C SER A 75 1.17 2.69 5.11
N VAL A 76 2.16 2.22 4.35
CA VAL A 76 3.27 3.04 3.87
C VAL A 76 3.10 3.39 2.41
N TRP A 77 3.38 4.65 2.09
CA TRP A 77 3.52 5.09 0.71
C TRP A 77 4.62 4.30 0.03
N HIS A 78 4.30 3.76 -1.14
CA HIS A 78 5.25 3.00 -1.95
C HIS A 78 5.00 3.26 -3.43
N ARG A 79 6.04 3.07 -4.24
CA ARG A 79 6.02 3.29 -5.70
C ARG A 79 6.92 2.29 -6.41
N ALA A 80 6.72 2.11 -7.71
CA ALA A 80 7.63 1.33 -8.55
C ALA A 80 8.32 2.25 -9.56
N THR A 81 9.65 2.29 -9.53
CA THR A 81 10.47 2.99 -10.51
C THR A 81 10.81 2.09 -11.69
N VAL A 82 11.09 2.70 -12.84
CA VAL A 82 11.59 2.04 -14.05
C VAL A 82 13.09 2.31 -14.22
N ASN A 83 13.73 1.66 -15.18
CA ASN A 83 15.14 1.85 -15.50
C ASN A 83 15.37 1.70 -17.02
N VAL A 84 16.53 2.16 -17.52
CA VAL A 84 16.84 2.18 -18.96
C VAL A 84 17.20 0.83 -19.56
N GLY A 85 17.69 -0.12 -18.75
CA GLY A 85 18.38 -1.29 -19.28
C GLY A 85 17.64 -2.62 -19.18
N LYS A 86 16.72 -2.76 -18.22
CA LYS A 86 16.14 -4.06 -17.86
C LYS A 86 14.65 -3.95 -17.57
N ALA A 87 13.88 -4.86 -18.16
CA ALA A 87 12.50 -5.06 -17.74
C ALA A 87 12.47 -5.60 -16.31
N ARG A 88 11.41 -5.28 -15.56
CA ARG A 88 11.15 -5.82 -14.23
C ARG A 88 9.77 -6.45 -14.20
N MET A 89 9.63 -7.58 -13.52
CA MET A 89 8.32 -8.17 -13.21
C MET A 89 8.07 -8.24 -11.70
N SER A 90 6.80 -8.20 -11.32
CA SER A 90 6.38 -8.53 -9.97
C SER A 90 4.96 -9.06 -9.92
N ILE A 91 4.66 -9.89 -8.93
CA ILE A 91 3.31 -10.43 -8.70
C ILE A 91 2.87 -10.00 -7.31
N ALA A 92 1.81 -9.21 -7.23
CA ALA A 92 1.21 -8.75 -5.98
C ALA A 92 -0.07 -9.53 -5.70
N SER A 93 -0.13 -10.18 -4.54
CA SER A 93 -1.35 -10.77 -3.99
C SER A 93 -1.88 -9.90 -2.86
N PHE A 94 -3.19 -9.67 -2.85
CA PHE A 94 -3.84 -8.74 -1.94
C PHE A 94 -4.82 -9.52 -1.06
N LEU A 95 -4.65 -9.42 0.25
CA LEU A 95 -5.62 -9.90 1.23
C LEU A 95 -6.62 -8.78 1.51
N CYS A 96 -7.81 -8.89 0.93
CA CYS A 96 -8.89 -7.91 1.08
C CYS A 96 -9.95 -8.42 2.08
N PRO A 97 -10.54 -7.54 2.90
CA PRO A 97 -11.77 -7.85 3.62
C PRO A 97 -12.93 -8.15 2.65
N SER A 98 -14.02 -8.73 3.16
CA SER A 98 -15.29 -8.77 2.42
C SER A 98 -15.89 -7.37 2.33
N ASP A 99 -16.69 -7.12 1.30
CA ASP A 99 -17.30 -5.80 1.06
C ASP A 99 -18.17 -5.30 2.23
N ASP A 100 -18.85 -6.22 2.91
CA ASP A 100 -19.69 -5.97 4.08
C ASP A 100 -18.93 -5.93 5.41
N ALA A 101 -17.63 -6.24 5.40
CA ALA A 101 -16.81 -6.21 6.61
C ALA A 101 -16.81 -4.81 7.23
N LEU A 102 -17.22 -4.73 8.50
CA LEU A 102 -17.15 -3.51 9.29
C LEU A 102 -15.72 -3.31 9.79
N ILE A 103 -15.05 -2.28 9.28
CA ILE A 103 -13.72 -1.88 9.69
C ILE A 103 -13.85 -0.89 10.84
N SER A 104 -13.31 -1.27 12.00
CA SER A 104 -13.28 -0.43 13.20
C SER A 104 -12.07 -0.78 14.06
N PRO A 105 -11.50 0.19 14.80
CA PRO A 105 -10.44 -0.09 15.76
C PRO A 105 -10.83 -1.21 16.73
N ALA A 106 -9.92 -2.16 16.99
CA ALA A 106 -10.17 -3.20 17.96
C ALA A 106 -10.43 -2.60 19.35
N ARG A 107 -11.46 -3.07 20.06
CA ARG A 107 -11.88 -2.52 21.38
C ARG A 107 -10.74 -2.38 22.39
N ALA A 108 -9.88 -3.40 22.46
CA ALA A 108 -8.71 -3.38 23.34
C ALA A 108 -7.73 -2.21 23.06
N LEU A 109 -7.76 -1.61 21.86
CA LEU A 109 -6.94 -0.47 21.47
C LEU A 109 -7.63 0.89 21.71
N THR A 110 -8.90 0.89 22.13
CA THR A 110 -9.68 2.09 22.42
C THR A 110 -10.14 2.18 23.88
N ASP A 111 -10.29 1.03 24.55
CA ASP A 111 -10.78 0.95 25.93
C ASP A 111 -9.75 1.45 26.96
N GLU A 112 -8.45 1.48 26.61
CA GLU A 112 -7.36 1.99 27.46
C GLU A 112 -7.25 3.53 27.47
N GLY A 113 -8.34 4.25 27.18
CA GLY A 113 -8.41 5.71 27.20
C GLY A 113 -7.91 6.41 25.93
N SER A 114 -7.52 5.66 24.90
CA SER A 114 -7.20 6.21 23.58
C SER A 114 -8.47 6.33 22.74
N ALA A 115 -8.80 7.54 22.29
CA ALA A 115 -9.91 7.72 21.35
C ALA A 115 -9.66 6.94 20.05
N ALA A 116 -10.73 6.46 19.42
CA ALA A 116 -10.66 5.91 18.08
C ALA A 116 -10.17 7.01 17.12
N ILE A 117 -9.08 6.76 16.38
CA ILE A 117 -8.57 7.69 15.36
C ILE A 117 -9.51 7.69 14.15
N TYR A 118 -10.05 6.52 13.83
CA TYR A 118 -10.90 6.30 12.66
C TYR A 118 -12.33 6.01 13.10
N ARG A 119 -13.31 6.55 12.37
CA ARG A 119 -14.70 6.13 12.49
C ARG A 119 -14.88 4.73 11.93
N SER A 120 -15.97 4.07 12.28
CA SER A 120 -16.35 2.80 11.66
C SER A 120 -16.85 3.03 10.22
N PHE A 121 -16.48 2.14 9.30
CA PHE A 121 -16.93 2.13 7.91
C PHE A 121 -16.93 0.71 7.35
N THR A 122 -17.66 0.45 6.27
CA THR A 122 -17.56 -0.84 5.56
C THR A 122 -16.43 -0.82 4.53
N TYR A 123 -15.86 -1.98 4.21
CA TYR A 123 -14.86 -2.06 3.16
C TYR A 123 -15.39 -1.54 1.81
N ALA A 124 -16.65 -1.82 1.47
CA ALA A 124 -17.30 -1.30 0.27
C ALA A 124 -17.37 0.24 0.25
N GLU A 125 -17.66 0.88 1.38
CA GLU A 125 -17.66 2.34 1.51
C GLU A 125 -16.27 2.92 1.26
N TYR A 126 -15.25 2.32 1.88
CA TYR A 126 -13.85 2.69 1.68
C TYR A 126 -13.43 2.54 0.22
N TYR A 127 -13.69 1.38 -0.37
CA TYR A 127 -13.26 1.02 -1.71
C TYR A 127 -13.90 1.94 -2.76
N LYS A 128 -15.20 2.25 -2.61
CA LYS A 128 -15.88 3.24 -3.46
C LYS A 128 -15.23 4.62 -3.36
N LYS A 129 -14.84 5.04 -2.16
CA LYS A 129 -14.16 6.33 -1.96
C LYS A 129 -12.77 6.33 -2.57
N PHE A 130 -12.01 5.24 -2.41
CA PHE A 130 -10.68 5.07 -2.98
C PHE A 130 -10.69 5.23 -4.51
N TRP A 131 -11.61 4.56 -5.21
CA TRP A 131 -11.72 4.64 -6.68
C TRP A 131 -12.31 5.93 -7.23
N SER A 132 -12.95 6.74 -6.39
CA SER A 132 -13.41 8.09 -6.77
C SER A 132 -12.29 9.14 -6.78
N ARG A 133 -11.06 8.74 -6.40
CA ARG A 133 -9.92 9.64 -6.17
C ARG A 133 -8.74 9.23 -7.05
N ASN A 134 -7.89 10.20 -7.33
CA ASN A 134 -6.61 9.93 -7.98
C ASN A 134 -5.58 9.44 -6.94
N LEU A 135 -4.62 8.63 -7.38
CA LEU A 135 -3.58 8.03 -6.52
C LEU A 135 -2.59 9.05 -5.94
N ASP A 136 -2.50 10.24 -6.53
CA ASP A 136 -1.62 11.34 -6.12
C ASP A 136 -2.21 12.24 -5.01
N GLN A 137 -3.43 11.97 -4.58
CA GLN A 137 -4.10 12.72 -3.51
C GLN A 137 -3.72 12.19 -2.12
N GLU A 138 -4.04 12.95 -1.07
CA GLU A 138 -3.84 12.52 0.32
C GLU A 138 -4.42 11.12 0.61
N HIS A 139 -3.76 10.40 1.51
CA HIS A 139 -4.06 9.03 1.90
C HIS A 139 -5.58 8.83 2.11
N CYS A 140 -6.19 7.87 1.40
CA CYS A 140 -7.66 7.78 1.34
C CYS A 140 -8.30 7.60 2.72
N LEU A 141 -7.64 6.82 3.58
CA LEU A 141 -8.01 6.61 4.99
C LEU A 141 -8.15 7.89 5.83
N GLU A 142 -7.53 9.01 5.46
CA GLU A 142 -7.65 10.28 6.18
C GLU A 142 -9.09 10.81 6.19
N VAL A 143 -9.89 10.48 5.17
CA VAL A 143 -11.32 10.85 5.09
C VAL A 143 -12.18 10.09 6.10
N PHE A 144 -11.63 9.04 6.72
CA PHE A 144 -12.30 8.19 7.68
C PHE A 144 -11.82 8.44 9.12
N LYS A 145 -11.05 9.52 9.37
CA LYS A 145 -10.73 9.95 10.74
C LYS A 145 -11.94 10.56 11.45
N ASN A 146 -11.95 10.47 12.79
CA ASN A 146 -12.89 11.20 13.65
C ASN A 146 -12.49 12.69 13.79
#